data_AF-A0A959UDD6-F1
#
_entry.id   AF-A0A959UDD6-F1
#
_cell.length_a   1.000
_cell.length_b   1.000
_cell.length_c   1.000
_cell.angle_alpha   90.00
_cell.angle_beta   90.00
_cell.angle_gamma   90.00
#
_symmetry.space_group_name_H-M   'P 1'
#
loop_
_entity.id
_entity.type
_entity.pdbx_description
1 polymer ?
#
loop_
_entity_poly.entity_id
_entity_poly.type
_entity_poly.pdbx_seq_one_letter_code
_entity_poly.pdbx_strand_id
1 'polypeptide(L)'
;MKKLYLILICIFCLFSIKAQNQLDLTDVINIAKEKSIRSKQIENRYQNAYWRNFSYKRQFLPSLNFNGTLPEIQRSISSVTQNDGTEIFVNRNVMSNGANLSLNQIVPFTGGSFFARSGLDNIELSGNQNSTTYLSRPVEFGYSQNIFGFNQFKWNKKVEPLFFNEADLLKTEEIEALSVEAVNRYFDLLRDQLSLENSEKNLLNNDTIYKIGKGRYSYGKISENELLQLELSLLNSDIAFEREKLNYDLSRQKLATFLGYSSQEQIKLKLDSFIPDFTINLVEAITYANQNHSAIIRQKRQIVEAEMNVAKIKSDNRFNFNLFASFGLSQTADNLDDAYQNPQNQEYVSMGVNIPIIQWGLGKGRIKQAQANAELVNSTIEQERIDFEQDVYEKVARFNLNKKQLKVSKRANEVAEKRFEVTKQRYLLGKILISDLQIAQQEKDQALISYIGAYRAFWQSYYEIRRVTHYDFEKNALIKYE
;
A
#
# COMPACT_ATOMS: atom_id res chain seq x y z
N MET A 1 -59.55 -21.11 0.02
CA MET A 1 -58.93 -19.84 0.45
C MET A 1 -58.23 -19.87 1.83
N LYS A 2 -58.16 -21.00 2.57
CA LYS A 2 -57.44 -21.09 3.86
C LYS A 2 -55.96 -21.51 3.76
N LYS A 3 -55.47 -21.99 2.60
CA LYS A 3 -54.07 -22.40 2.40
C LYS A 3 -53.14 -21.29 1.90
N LEU A 4 -53.67 -20.15 1.45
CA LEU A 4 -52.84 -19.03 0.95
C LEU A 4 -52.30 -18.13 2.08
N TYR A 5 -52.99 -18.08 3.22
CA TYR A 5 -52.54 -17.28 4.38
C TYR A 5 -51.34 -17.87 5.12
N LEU A 6 -51.13 -19.19 5.05
CA LEU A 6 -49.96 -19.83 5.70
C LEU A 6 -48.65 -19.54 4.95
N ILE A 7 -48.70 -19.32 3.63
CA ILE A 7 -47.51 -19.00 2.82
C ILE A 7 -47.10 -17.54 3.01
N LEU A 8 -48.05 -16.63 3.25
CA LEU A 8 -47.74 -15.22 3.53
C LEU A 8 -47.10 -15.02 4.92
N ILE A 9 -47.41 -15.88 5.88
CA ILE A 9 -46.82 -15.84 7.23
C ILE A 9 -45.40 -16.43 7.25
N CYS A 10 -45.10 -17.45 6.42
CA CYS A 10 -43.72 -17.94 6.29
C CYS A 10 -42.77 -16.98 5.57
N ILE A 11 -43.28 -16.09 4.71
CA ILE A 11 -42.45 -15.08 4.02
C ILE A 11 -42.17 -13.85 4.90
N PHE A 12 -42.93 -13.64 5.97
CA PHE A 12 -42.67 -12.57 6.95
C PHE A 12 -41.68 -12.97 8.06
N CYS A 13 -41.35 -14.26 8.19
CA CYS A 13 -40.33 -14.75 9.13
C CYS A 13 -38.89 -14.72 8.59
N LEU A 14 -38.67 -14.21 7.36
CA LEU A 14 -37.32 -13.99 6.80
C LEU A 14 -36.79 -12.56 7.01
N PHE A 15 -37.53 -11.71 7.73
CA PHE A 15 -36.89 -10.57 8.38
C PHE A 15 -36.00 -11.12 9.49
N SER A 16 -34.74 -11.37 9.13
CA SER A 16 -33.66 -11.46 10.08
C SER A 16 -33.78 -10.24 10.97
N ILE A 17 -34.22 -10.46 12.20
CA ILE A 17 -33.92 -9.58 13.31
C ILE A 17 -32.40 -9.50 13.28
N LYS A 18 -31.86 -8.44 12.69
CA LYS A 18 -30.45 -8.09 12.91
C LYS A 18 -30.38 -7.84 14.40
N ALA A 19 -29.98 -8.86 15.15
CA ALA A 19 -29.52 -8.67 16.51
C ALA A 19 -28.54 -7.49 16.46
N GLN A 20 -28.76 -6.48 17.31
CA GLN A 20 -27.80 -5.40 17.51
C GLN A 20 -26.56 -6.03 18.16
N ASN A 21 -25.73 -6.69 17.35
CA ASN A 21 -24.47 -7.26 17.80
C ASN A 21 -23.55 -6.07 18.12
N GLN A 22 -23.29 -5.88 19.41
CA GLN A 22 -22.30 -4.92 19.85
C GLN A 22 -20.93 -5.39 19.38
N LEU A 23 -20.22 -4.53 18.66
CA LEU A 23 -18.90 -4.84 18.12
C LEU A 23 -17.84 -4.57 19.20
N ASP A 24 -16.93 -5.51 19.41
CA ASP A 24 -15.66 -5.22 20.10
C ASP A 24 -14.60 -4.70 19.14
N LEU A 25 -13.43 -4.39 19.69
CA LEU A 25 -12.28 -3.94 18.93
C LEU A 25 -11.83 -4.96 17.89
N THR A 26 -11.86 -6.25 18.24
CA THR A 26 -11.43 -7.34 17.36
C THR A 26 -12.36 -7.46 16.15
N ASP A 27 -13.68 -7.37 16.39
CA ASP A 27 -14.69 -7.34 15.34
C ASP A 27 -14.45 -6.17 14.37
N VAL A 28 -14.24 -4.96 14.90
CA VAL A 28 -13.99 -3.75 14.10
C VAL A 28 -12.72 -3.89 13.26
N ILE A 29 -11.65 -4.44 13.83
CA ILE A 29 -10.39 -4.68 13.10
C ILE A 29 -10.59 -5.71 11.98
N ASN A 30 -11.28 -6.81 12.26
CA ASN A 30 -11.52 -7.87 11.26
C ASN A 30 -12.40 -7.35 10.12
N ILE A 31 -13.49 -6.65 10.44
CA ILE A 31 -14.35 -6.02 9.41
C ILE A 31 -13.56 -5.00 8.59
N ALA A 32 -12.70 -4.20 9.23
CA ALA A 32 -11.85 -3.25 8.52
C ALA A 32 -10.88 -3.97 7.56
N LYS A 33 -10.25 -5.06 8.00
CA LYS A 33 -9.37 -5.88 7.16
C LYS A 33 -10.10 -6.52 5.98
N GLU A 34 -11.36 -6.92 6.14
CA GLU A 34 -12.13 -7.56 5.06
C GLU A 34 -12.77 -6.56 4.08
N LYS A 35 -13.35 -5.46 4.58
CA LYS A 35 -14.28 -4.63 3.81
C LYS A 35 -13.84 -3.20 3.58
N SER A 36 -12.86 -2.68 4.33
CA SER A 36 -12.49 -1.27 4.20
C SER A 36 -11.90 -0.96 2.83
N ILE A 37 -12.13 0.27 2.37
CA ILE A 37 -11.49 0.79 1.14
C ILE A 37 -9.97 0.73 1.26
N ARG A 38 -9.44 1.00 2.46
CA ARG A 38 -8.00 0.95 2.73
C ARG A 38 -7.45 -0.47 2.57
N SER A 39 -8.14 -1.50 3.04
CA SER A 39 -7.76 -2.89 2.79
C SER A 39 -7.67 -3.20 1.29
N LYS A 40 -8.68 -2.81 0.51
CA LYS A 40 -8.66 -2.97 -0.96
C LYS A 40 -7.49 -2.24 -1.63
N GLN A 41 -7.09 -1.07 -1.12
CA GLN A 41 -5.89 -0.36 -1.61
C GLN A 41 -4.58 -1.09 -1.29
N ILE A 42 -4.50 -1.75 -0.13
CA ILE A 42 -3.34 -2.56 0.26
C ILE A 42 -3.25 -3.76 -0.68
N GLU A 43 -4.36 -4.48 -0.87
CA GLU A 43 -4.40 -5.64 -1.76
C GLU A 43 -4.04 -5.27 -3.20
N ASN A 44 -4.63 -4.19 -3.75
CA ASN A 44 -4.28 -3.74 -5.10
C ASN A 44 -2.80 -3.38 -5.26
N ARG A 45 -2.18 -2.78 -4.23
CA ARG A 45 -0.74 -2.46 -4.25
C ARG A 45 0.12 -3.72 -4.22
N TYR A 46 -0.24 -4.70 -3.40
CA TYR A 46 0.42 -6.00 -3.39
C TYR A 46 0.25 -6.74 -4.72
N GLN A 47 -0.97 -6.77 -5.29
CA GLN A 47 -1.23 -7.35 -6.61
C GLN A 47 -0.37 -6.71 -7.71
N ASN A 48 -0.19 -5.39 -7.70
CA ASN A 48 0.72 -4.71 -8.64
C ASN A 48 2.17 -5.21 -8.49
N ALA A 49 2.67 -5.38 -7.27
CA ALA A 49 4.00 -5.92 -7.03
C ALA A 49 4.12 -7.40 -7.46
N TYR A 50 3.08 -8.19 -7.23
CA TYR A 50 2.98 -9.56 -7.71
C TYR A 50 3.02 -9.64 -9.25
N TRP A 51 2.20 -8.86 -9.95
CA TRP A 51 2.17 -8.84 -11.42
C TRP A 51 3.46 -8.30 -12.02
N ARG A 52 4.16 -7.38 -11.33
CA ARG A 52 5.52 -6.96 -11.71
C ARG A 52 6.51 -8.13 -11.62
N ASN A 53 6.53 -8.85 -10.49
CA ASN A 53 7.41 -10.01 -10.32
C ASN A 53 7.07 -11.14 -11.32
N PHE A 54 5.77 -11.36 -11.57
CA PHE A 54 5.30 -12.30 -12.58
C PHE A 54 5.80 -11.91 -13.97
N SER A 55 5.60 -10.65 -14.37
CA SER A 55 6.07 -10.12 -15.66
C SER A 55 7.59 -10.22 -15.78
N TYR A 56 8.33 -9.90 -14.71
CA TYR A 56 9.78 -10.06 -14.64
C TYR A 56 10.22 -11.50 -14.92
N LYS A 57 9.56 -12.51 -14.33
CA LYS A 57 9.87 -13.92 -14.60
C LYS A 57 9.51 -14.31 -16.03
N ARG A 58 8.39 -13.79 -16.57
CA ARG A 58 7.90 -14.09 -17.93
C ARG A 58 8.71 -13.44 -19.04
N GLN A 59 9.38 -12.31 -18.78
CA GLN A 59 10.19 -11.61 -19.79
C GLN A 59 11.37 -12.46 -20.30
N PHE A 60 11.75 -13.51 -19.56
CA PHE A 60 12.82 -14.44 -19.94
C PHE A 60 12.33 -15.65 -20.71
N LEU A 61 11.04 -15.73 -21.05
CA LEU A 61 10.50 -16.75 -21.94
C LEU A 61 10.59 -16.29 -23.40
N PRO A 62 10.57 -17.22 -24.38
CA PRO A 62 10.56 -16.84 -25.78
C PRO A 62 9.31 -16.01 -26.11
N SER A 63 9.49 -14.86 -26.76
CA SER A 63 8.39 -14.03 -27.25
C SER A 63 8.21 -14.25 -28.75
N LEU A 64 7.02 -14.65 -29.18
CA LEU A 64 6.65 -14.77 -30.59
C LEU A 64 5.86 -13.53 -31.03
N ASN A 65 6.39 -12.78 -31.99
CA ASN A 65 5.82 -11.55 -32.50
C ASN A 65 5.65 -11.63 -34.02
N PHE A 66 4.46 -11.30 -34.51
CA PHE A 66 4.19 -11.10 -35.93
C PHE A 66 4.11 -9.60 -36.22
N ASN A 67 4.92 -9.11 -37.15
CA ASN A 67 4.91 -7.73 -37.62
C ASN A 67 4.60 -7.75 -39.12
N GLY A 68 3.63 -6.96 -39.57
CA GLY A 68 3.31 -6.83 -40.97
C GLY A 68 3.01 -5.38 -41.34
N THR A 69 3.51 -4.97 -42.51
CA THR A 69 3.31 -3.64 -43.08
C THR A 69 2.74 -3.83 -44.48
N LEU A 70 1.43 -3.63 -44.63
CA LEU A 70 0.66 -3.94 -45.83
C LEU A 70 -0.50 -2.93 -46.01
N PRO A 71 -0.50 -2.04 -47.02
CA PRO A 71 0.59 -1.68 -47.93
C PRO A 71 1.42 -0.50 -47.43
N GLU A 72 2.71 -0.48 -47.80
CA GLU A 72 3.55 0.70 -47.76
C GLU A 72 3.70 1.25 -49.19
N ILE A 73 3.19 2.44 -49.46
CA ILE A 73 3.17 3.03 -50.80
C ILE A 73 4.11 4.23 -50.83
N GLN A 74 5.12 4.16 -51.69
CA GLN A 74 6.05 5.26 -51.94
C GLN A 74 5.95 5.73 -53.39
N ARG A 75 5.66 7.02 -53.56
CA ARG A 75 5.68 7.72 -54.85
C ARG A 75 6.72 8.81 -54.80
N SER A 76 7.83 8.61 -55.49
CA SER A 76 8.94 9.55 -55.49
C SER A 76 9.69 9.53 -56.82
N ILE A 77 10.28 10.66 -57.20
CA ILE A 77 11.26 10.71 -58.27
C ILE A 77 12.63 10.38 -57.66
N SER A 78 13.26 9.32 -58.12
CA SER A 78 14.58 8.87 -57.66
C SER A 78 15.56 8.78 -58.82
N SER A 79 16.83 9.09 -58.60
CA SER A 79 17.88 8.78 -59.58
C SER A 79 18.14 7.27 -59.58
N VAL A 80 18.27 6.69 -60.77
CA VAL A 80 18.67 5.30 -60.97
C VAL A 80 19.90 5.29 -61.87
N THR A 81 21.01 4.76 -61.35
CA THR A 81 22.24 4.55 -62.10
C THR A 81 22.02 3.47 -63.15
N GLN A 82 22.25 3.80 -64.41
CA GLN A 82 22.15 2.88 -65.54
C GLN A 82 23.40 2.01 -65.66
N ASN A 83 23.33 0.97 -66.50
CA ASN A 83 24.45 0.04 -66.73
C ASN A 83 25.70 0.73 -67.31
N ASP A 84 25.58 1.93 -67.86
CA ASP A 84 26.67 2.75 -68.41
C ASP A 84 27.25 3.78 -67.40
N GLY A 85 26.71 3.82 -66.18
CA GLY A 85 27.13 4.75 -65.12
C GLY A 85 26.47 6.13 -65.17
N THR A 86 25.57 6.41 -66.12
CA THR A 86 24.77 7.65 -66.14
C THR A 86 23.61 7.59 -65.14
N GLU A 87 23.14 8.74 -64.65
CA GLU A 87 21.98 8.83 -63.77
C GLU A 87 20.77 9.40 -64.51
N ILE A 88 19.63 8.71 -64.42
CA ILE A 88 18.35 9.22 -64.89
C ILE A 88 17.37 9.33 -63.71
N PHE A 89 16.61 10.41 -63.68
CA PHE A 89 15.51 10.57 -62.72
C PHE A 89 14.26 9.86 -63.25
N VAL A 90 13.80 8.85 -62.51
CA VAL A 90 12.60 8.10 -62.86
C VAL A 90 11.54 8.26 -61.78
N ASN A 91 10.28 8.41 -62.23
CA ASN A 91 9.15 8.38 -61.32
C ASN A 91 8.95 6.93 -60.85
N ARG A 92 9.19 6.68 -59.56
CA ARG A 92 9.07 5.38 -58.91
C ARG A 92 7.79 5.35 -58.08
N ASN A 93 6.82 4.55 -58.50
CA ASN A 93 5.63 4.23 -57.71
C ASN A 93 5.77 2.79 -57.25
N VAL A 94 6.12 2.62 -55.98
CA VAL A 94 6.39 1.31 -55.37
C VAL A 94 5.38 1.06 -54.27
N MET A 95 4.81 -0.15 -54.28
CA MET A 95 4.09 -0.70 -53.14
C MET A 95 4.93 -1.82 -52.53
N SER A 96 5.43 -1.61 -51.33
CA SER A 96 6.09 -2.62 -50.52
C SER A 96 5.10 -3.24 -49.53
N ASN A 97 5.23 -4.54 -49.38
CA ASN A 97 4.40 -5.37 -48.53
C ASN A 97 5.35 -6.26 -47.73
N GLY A 98 5.33 -6.19 -46.40
CA GLY A 98 6.22 -6.99 -45.56
C GLY A 98 5.46 -7.73 -44.48
N ALA A 99 5.81 -8.98 -44.22
CA ALA A 99 5.31 -9.77 -43.11
C ALA A 99 6.47 -10.55 -42.48
N ASN A 100 6.63 -10.46 -41.17
CA ASN A 100 7.74 -11.08 -40.43
C ASN A 100 7.24 -11.66 -39.11
N LEU A 101 7.33 -12.98 -38.99
CA LEU A 101 7.17 -13.71 -37.74
C LEU A 101 8.54 -13.84 -37.06
N SER A 102 8.65 -13.48 -35.79
CA SER A 102 9.90 -13.49 -35.03
C SER A 102 9.73 -14.07 -33.64
N LEU A 103 10.55 -15.05 -33.30
CA LEU A 103 10.72 -15.60 -31.96
C LEU A 103 12.00 -15.02 -31.35
N ASN A 104 11.93 -14.42 -30.17
CA ASN A 104 13.08 -13.81 -29.49
C ASN A 104 13.23 -14.36 -28.07
N GLN A 105 14.45 -14.70 -27.67
CA GLN A 105 14.80 -15.28 -26.37
C GLN A 105 16.01 -14.55 -25.77
N ILE A 106 15.81 -13.92 -24.62
CA ILE A 106 16.87 -13.22 -23.89
C ILE A 106 17.77 -14.22 -23.17
N VAL A 107 19.07 -13.91 -23.11
CA VAL A 107 20.09 -14.67 -22.39
C VAL A 107 20.55 -13.86 -21.17
N PRO A 108 20.02 -14.13 -19.95
CA PRO A 108 20.19 -13.22 -18.81
C PRO A 108 21.64 -13.01 -18.34
N PHE A 109 22.50 -14.03 -18.49
CA PHE A 109 23.87 -13.99 -18.00
C PHE A 109 24.80 -13.17 -18.90
N THR A 110 24.61 -13.19 -20.22
CA THR A 110 25.38 -12.37 -21.18
C THR A 110 24.72 -11.03 -21.48
N GLY A 111 23.40 -10.92 -21.32
CA GLY A 111 22.62 -9.76 -21.74
C GLY A 111 22.34 -9.70 -23.24
N GLY A 112 22.70 -10.75 -23.99
CA GLY A 112 22.36 -10.91 -25.41
C GLY A 112 21.00 -11.56 -25.62
N SER A 113 20.64 -11.77 -26.87
CA SER A 113 19.41 -12.46 -27.25
C SER A 113 19.60 -13.35 -28.48
N PHE A 114 18.97 -14.52 -28.47
CA PHE A 114 18.79 -15.36 -29.64
C PHE A 114 17.45 -15.02 -30.29
N PHE A 115 17.42 -14.99 -31.62
CA PHE A 115 16.16 -14.86 -32.34
C PHE A 115 16.08 -15.87 -33.49
N ALA A 116 14.86 -16.22 -33.85
CA ALA A 116 14.52 -16.94 -35.07
C ALA A 116 13.43 -16.14 -35.78
N ARG A 117 13.57 -15.89 -37.08
CA ARG A 117 12.58 -15.14 -37.87
C ARG A 117 12.24 -15.87 -39.16
N SER A 118 11.02 -15.68 -39.61
CA SER A 118 10.52 -16.07 -40.92
C SER A 118 9.83 -14.86 -41.52
N GLY A 119 10.24 -14.47 -42.72
CA GLY A 119 9.76 -13.25 -43.37
C GLY A 119 9.35 -13.47 -44.82
N LEU A 120 8.43 -12.65 -45.29
CA LEU A 120 8.06 -12.52 -46.68
C LEU A 120 7.86 -11.04 -46.98
N ASP A 121 8.62 -10.55 -47.95
CA ASP A 121 8.47 -9.23 -48.51
C ASP A 121 7.99 -9.37 -49.97
N ASN A 122 7.15 -8.43 -50.41
CA ASN A 122 6.73 -8.27 -51.81
C ASN A 122 6.92 -6.80 -52.18
N ILE A 123 7.52 -6.55 -53.35
CA ILE A 123 7.66 -5.22 -53.94
C ILE A 123 6.96 -5.23 -55.28
N GLU A 124 5.95 -4.37 -55.41
CA GLU A 124 5.26 -4.10 -56.67
C GLU A 124 5.70 -2.72 -57.19
N LEU A 125 6.35 -2.71 -58.35
CA LEU A 125 6.64 -1.50 -59.09
C LEU A 125 5.54 -1.25 -60.11
N SER A 126 5.07 -0.01 -60.18
CA SER A 126 4.08 0.47 -61.13
C SER A 126 4.60 1.71 -61.85
N GLY A 127 4.37 1.84 -63.16
CA GLY A 127 4.79 3.00 -63.94
C GLY A 127 5.16 2.65 -65.37
N ASN A 128 6.39 2.99 -65.78
CA ASN A 128 6.90 2.67 -67.13
C ASN A 128 7.13 1.16 -67.33
N GLN A 129 7.41 0.42 -66.25
CA GLN A 129 7.46 -1.03 -66.21
C GLN A 129 6.73 -1.51 -64.97
N ASN A 130 5.92 -2.55 -65.12
CA ASN A 130 5.23 -3.21 -64.01
C ASN A 130 5.98 -4.49 -63.68
N SER A 131 6.40 -4.63 -62.43
CA SER A 131 7.03 -5.86 -61.94
C SER A 131 6.61 -6.13 -60.50
N THR A 132 6.51 -7.40 -60.18
CA THR A 132 6.21 -7.89 -58.83
C THR A 132 7.34 -8.84 -58.46
N THR A 133 7.97 -8.60 -57.32
CA THR A 133 9.06 -9.45 -56.85
C THR A 133 8.85 -9.76 -55.38
N TYR A 134 8.93 -11.04 -55.06
CA TYR A 134 8.85 -11.59 -53.71
C TYR A 134 10.25 -11.90 -53.19
N LEU A 135 10.50 -11.58 -51.93
CA LEU A 135 11.68 -11.97 -51.17
C LEU A 135 11.24 -12.76 -49.96
N SER A 136 11.49 -14.07 -49.95
CA SER A 136 11.23 -14.90 -48.78
C SER A 136 12.50 -15.05 -47.94
N ARG A 137 12.29 -15.14 -46.63
CA ARG A 137 13.29 -15.59 -45.64
C ARG A 137 12.64 -16.69 -44.83
N PRO A 138 12.62 -17.95 -45.31
CA PRO A 138 11.82 -19.02 -44.70
C PRO A 138 12.24 -19.33 -43.26
N VAL A 139 13.54 -19.22 -42.98
CA VAL A 139 14.07 -19.33 -41.62
C VAL A 139 15.38 -18.56 -41.54
N GLU A 140 15.53 -17.76 -40.50
CA GLU A 140 16.79 -17.14 -40.14
C GLU A 140 16.94 -17.13 -38.63
N PHE A 141 18.07 -17.63 -38.15
CA PHE A 141 18.46 -17.60 -36.76
C PHE A 141 19.53 -16.52 -36.57
N GLY A 142 19.55 -15.90 -35.40
CA GLY A 142 20.63 -15.01 -35.07
C GLY A 142 20.85 -14.83 -33.58
N TYR A 143 21.99 -14.22 -33.29
CA TYR A 143 22.45 -13.87 -31.96
C TYR A 143 22.96 -12.44 -31.96
N SER A 144 22.52 -11.66 -30.97
CA SER A 144 23.00 -10.30 -30.76
C SER A 144 23.44 -10.12 -29.31
N GLN A 145 24.62 -9.55 -29.11
CA GLN A 145 25.16 -9.27 -27.78
C GLN A 145 26.03 -8.02 -27.78
N ASN A 146 25.76 -7.13 -26.82
CA ASN A 146 26.70 -6.07 -26.45
C ASN A 146 27.67 -6.59 -25.37
N ILE A 147 28.87 -6.97 -25.80
CA ILE A 147 29.96 -7.43 -24.96
C ILE A 147 30.64 -6.24 -24.29
N PHE A 148 30.92 -6.36 -22.99
CA PHE A 148 31.42 -5.28 -22.11
C PHE A 148 30.43 -4.12 -21.86
N GLY A 149 29.27 -4.12 -22.52
CA GLY A 149 28.14 -3.25 -22.20
C GLY A 149 27.47 -3.58 -20.87
N PHE A 150 26.57 -2.69 -20.44
CA PHE A 150 25.80 -2.88 -19.22
C PHE A 150 24.81 -4.05 -19.33
N ASN A 151 24.95 -5.08 -18.51
CA ASN A 151 23.96 -6.15 -18.43
C ASN A 151 22.88 -5.83 -17.38
N GLN A 152 21.77 -5.22 -17.81
CA GLN A 152 20.60 -4.92 -16.97
C GLN A 152 20.00 -6.19 -16.34
N PHE A 153 19.93 -7.31 -17.09
CA PHE A 153 19.29 -8.54 -16.60
C PHE A 153 20.03 -9.17 -15.42
N LYS A 154 21.36 -9.09 -15.41
CA LYS A 154 22.20 -9.52 -14.28
C LYS A 154 21.86 -8.74 -13.00
N TRP A 155 21.63 -7.44 -13.11
CA TRP A 155 21.29 -6.60 -11.96
C TRP A 155 19.82 -6.76 -11.56
N ASN A 156 18.89 -6.85 -12.51
CA ASN A 156 17.48 -7.12 -12.22
C ASN A 156 17.30 -8.45 -11.47
N LYS A 157 18.14 -9.46 -11.72
CA LYS A 157 18.17 -10.71 -10.95
C LYS A 157 18.48 -10.53 -9.46
N LYS A 158 19.17 -9.46 -9.08
CA LYS A 158 19.41 -9.08 -7.69
C LYS A 158 18.31 -8.17 -7.13
N VAL A 159 17.85 -7.20 -7.93
CA VAL A 159 16.91 -6.15 -7.48
C VAL A 159 15.47 -6.64 -7.39
N GLU A 160 14.94 -7.35 -8.41
CA GLU A 160 13.52 -7.71 -8.49
C GLU A 160 13.06 -8.65 -7.36
N PRO A 161 13.85 -9.66 -6.92
CA PRO A 161 13.49 -10.46 -5.75
C PRO A 161 13.43 -9.63 -4.45
N LEU A 162 14.34 -8.66 -4.28
CA LEU A 162 14.33 -7.76 -3.12
C LEU A 162 13.09 -6.86 -3.15
N PHE A 163 12.74 -6.33 -4.32
CA PHE A 163 11.53 -5.53 -4.50
C PHE A 163 10.25 -6.31 -4.14
N PHE A 164 10.15 -7.56 -4.60
CA PHE A 164 8.98 -8.38 -4.28
C PHE A 164 8.92 -8.77 -2.79
N ASN A 165 10.05 -9.11 -2.19
CA ASN A 165 10.13 -9.41 -0.75
C ASN A 165 9.80 -8.16 0.10
N GLU A 166 10.29 -6.98 -0.28
CA GLU A 166 9.92 -5.71 0.35
C GLU A 166 8.41 -5.48 0.30
N ALA A 167 7.76 -5.74 -0.85
CA ALA A 167 6.32 -5.57 -1.00
C ALA A 167 5.49 -6.56 -0.16
N ASP A 168 5.96 -7.79 0.01
CA ASP A 168 5.32 -8.81 0.86
C ASP A 168 5.33 -8.39 2.35
N LEU A 169 6.49 -7.95 2.84
CA LEU A 169 6.63 -7.41 4.19
C LEU A 169 5.80 -6.13 4.36
N LEU A 170 5.81 -5.25 3.37
CA LEU A 170 5.04 -4.01 3.39
C LEU A 170 3.53 -4.27 3.45
N LYS A 171 3.00 -5.31 2.78
CA LYS A 171 1.58 -5.73 2.91
C LYS A 171 1.22 -5.96 4.38
N THR A 172 2.05 -6.71 5.11
CA THR A 172 1.85 -6.98 6.54
C THR A 172 1.87 -5.70 7.37
N GLU A 173 2.82 -4.80 7.10
CA GLU A 173 2.92 -3.52 7.80
C GLU A 173 1.71 -2.62 7.57
N GLU A 174 1.18 -2.59 6.34
CA GLU A 174 0.02 -1.79 6.03
C GLU A 174 -1.26 -2.34 6.65
N ILE A 175 -1.38 -3.67 6.79
CA ILE A 175 -2.51 -4.30 7.50
C ILE A 175 -2.45 -4.00 9.01
N GLU A 176 -1.26 -4.01 9.61
CA GLU A 176 -1.09 -3.60 11.01
C GLU A 176 -1.33 -2.07 11.17
N ALA A 177 -0.92 -1.25 10.21
CA ALA A 177 -1.25 0.18 10.20
C ALA A 177 -2.76 0.43 10.08
N LEU A 178 -3.47 -0.36 9.25
CA LEU A 178 -4.93 -0.35 9.19
C LEU A 178 -5.56 -0.75 10.53
N SER A 179 -4.93 -1.69 11.26
CA SER A 179 -5.36 -2.07 12.60
C SER A 179 -5.22 -0.92 13.59
N VAL A 180 -4.13 -0.13 13.53
CA VAL A 180 -3.98 1.11 14.32
C VAL A 180 -5.07 2.14 13.96
N GLU A 181 -5.41 2.29 12.68
CA GLU A 181 -6.50 3.18 12.27
C GLU A 181 -7.86 2.70 12.80
N ALA A 182 -8.13 1.39 12.74
CA ALA A 182 -9.34 0.79 13.28
C ALA A 182 -9.45 1.00 14.81
N VAL A 183 -8.35 0.83 15.55
CA VAL A 183 -8.25 1.18 16.98
C VAL A 183 -8.65 2.64 17.21
N ASN A 184 -8.12 3.57 16.41
CA ASN A 184 -8.47 4.98 16.52
C ASN A 184 -9.97 5.23 16.35
N ARG A 185 -10.57 4.72 15.28
CA ARG A 185 -11.99 4.91 14.98
C ARG A 185 -12.89 4.25 16.02
N TYR A 186 -12.51 3.07 16.49
CA TYR A 186 -13.20 2.36 17.56
C TYR A 186 -13.22 3.18 18.84
N PHE A 187 -12.06 3.68 19.31
CA PHE A 187 -12.01 4.46 20.55
C PHE A 187 -12.56 5.88 20.41
N ASP A 188 -12.56 6.47 19.21
CA ASP A 188 -13.27 7.73 18.95
C ASP A 188 -14.78 7.55 19.22
N LEU A 189 -15.40 6.52 18.62
CA LEU A 189 -16.83 6.24 18.84
C LEU A 189 -17.11 5.75 20.27
N LEU A 190 -16.28 4.87 20.82
CA LEU A 190 -16.50 4.33 22.17
C LEU A 190 -16.45 5.44 23.22
N ARG A 191 -15.49 6.36 23.10
CA ARG A 191 -15.40 7.53 23.99
C ARG A 191 -16.68 8.35 23.89
N ASP A 192 -17.12 8.70 22.68
CA ASP A 192 -18.29 9.56 22.49
C ASP A 192 -19.60 8.87 22.92
N GLN A 193 -19.71 7.54 22.73
CA GLN A 193 -20.82 6.73 23.22
C GLN A 193 -20.90 6.77 24.76
N LEU A 194 -19.78 6.53 25.44
CA LEU A 194 -19.73 6.56 26.90
C LEU A 194 -19.92 7.99 27.45
N SER A 195 -19.39 9.01 26.77
CA SER A 195 -19.62 10.42 27.11
C SER A 195 -21.09 10.80 26.97
N LEU A 196 -21.78 10.35 25.92
CA LEU A 196 -23.21 10.55 25.73
C LEU A 196 -24.00 9.91 26.87
N GLU A 197 -23.79 8.62 27.14
CA GLU A 197 -24.44 7.90 28.25
C GLU A 197 -24.20 8.58 29.60
N ASN A 198 -22.99 9.12 29.81
CA ASN A 198 -22.63 9.81 31.04
C ASN A 198 -23.27 11.21 31.14
N SER A 199 -23.32 11.97 30.03
CA SER A 199 -23.96 13.28 29.95
C SER A 199 -25.47 13.20 30.18
N GLU A 200 -26.13 12.15 29.70
CA GLU A 200 -27.54 11.86 29.95
C GLU A 200 -27.80 11.61 31.44
N LYS A 201 -26.99 10.74 32.07
CA LYS A 201 -27.07 10.50 33.52
C LYS A 201 -26.84 11.78 34.32
N ASN A 202 -25.89 12.61 33.90
CA ASN A 202 -25.59 13.89 34.54
C ASN A 202 -26.77 14.87 34.43
N LEU A 203 -27.40 14.97 33.26
CA LEU A 203 -28.59 15.80 33.05
C LEU A 203 -29.74 15.36 33.96
N LEU A 204 -30.06 14.05 33.98
CA LEU A 204 -31.11 13.50 34.85
C LEU A 204 -30.81 13.69 36.34
N ASN A 205 -29.56 13.53 36.74
CA ASN A 205 -29.12 13.78 38.12
C ASN A 205 -29.27 15.27 38.48
N ASN A 206 -28.79 16.17 37.63
CA ASN A 206 -28.86 17.61 37.86
C ASN A 206 -30.30 18.12 37.91
N ASP A 207 -31.20 17.60 37.06
CA ASP A 207 -32.62 17.92 37.10
C ASP A 207 -33.24 17.53 38.46
N THR A 208 -32.93 16.31 38.93
CA THR A 208 -33.41 15.83 40.25
C THR A 208 -32.85 16.68 41.39
N ILE A 209 -31.56 17.00 41.35
CA ILE A 209 -30.86 17.81 42.36
C ILE A 209 -31.42 19.24 42.38
N TYR A 210 -31.71 19.84 41.22
CA TYR A 210 -32.34 21.16 41.12
C TYR A 210 -33.77 21.17 41.66
N LYS A 211 -34.58 20.15 41.38
CA LYS A 211 -35.93 19.99 41.96
C LYS A 211 -35.88 19.90 43.49
N ILE A 212 -34.95 19.12 44.04
CA ILE A 212 -34.72 19.05 45.50
C ILE A 212 -34.25 20.41 46.04
N GLY A 213 -33.36 21.09 45.31
CA GLY A 213 -32.87 22.43 45.64
C GLY A 213 -33.98 23.46 45.75
N LYS A 214 -34.90 23.52 44.77
CA LYS A 214 -36.09 24.38 44.81
C LYS A 214 -36.92 24.16 46.07
N GLY A 215 -37.15 22.88 46.43
CA GLY A 215 -37.82 22.52 47.68
C GLY A 215 -37.08 23.08 48.89
N ARG A 216 -35.76 22.81 49.02
CA ARG A 216 -34.94 23.30 50.13
C ARG A 216 -34.92 24.82 50.24
N TYR A 217 -34.88 25.54 49.11
CA TYR A 217 -34.91 27.00 49.07
C TYR A 217 -36.23 27.55 49.59
N SER A 218 -37.37 26.95 49.20
CA SER A 218 -38.69 27.36 49.69
C SER A 218 -38.85 27.22 51.21
N TYR A 219 -38.10 26.31 51.83
CA TYR A 219 -38.03 26.13 53.29
C TYR A 219 -36.87 26.89 53.96
N GLY A 220 -36.18 27.78 53.24
CA GLY A 220 -35.05 28.57 53.74
C GLY A 220 -33.82 27.75 54.15
N LYS A 221 -33.64 26.54 53.59
CA LYS A 221 -32.54 25.62 53.94
C LYS A 221 -31.28 25.79 53.09
N ILE A 222 -31.39 26.45 51.94
CA ILE A 222 -30.26 26.78 51.05
C ILE A 222 -30.36 28.25 50.64
N SER A 223 -29.24 28.84 50.23
CA SER A 223 -29.18 30.22 49.74
C SER A 223 -29.65 30.35 48.29
N GLU A 224 -30.00 31.56 47.86
CA GLU A 224 -30.29 31.86 46.45
C GLU A 224 -29.08 31.55 45.55
N ASN A 225 -27.87 31.84 46.02
CA ASN A 225 -26.63 31.51 45.30
C ASN A 225 -26.50 29.99 45.04
N GLU A 226 -26.78 29.16 46.04
CA GLU A 226 -26.77 27.69 45.86
C GLU A 226 -27.84 27.23 44.87
N LEU A 227 -29.04 27.86 44.88
CA LEU A 227 -30.08 27.55 43.91
C LEU A 227 -29.67 27.93 42.47
N LEU A 228 -29.05 29.11 42.29
CA LEU A 228 -28.55 29.57 41.00
C LEU A 228 -27.42 28.66 40.47
N GLN A 229 -26.55 28.15 41.36
CA GLN A 229 -25.53 27.18 40.98
C GLN A 229 -26.14 25.86 40.48
N LEU A 230 -27.22 25.40 41.10
CA LEU A 230 -27.95 24.21 40.65
C LEU A 230 -28.59 24.41 39.28
N GLU A 231 -29.20 25.57 39.06
CA GLU A 231 -29.81 25.94 37.77
C GLU A 231 -28.76 26.01 36.67
N LEU A 232 -27.64 26.68 36.93
CA LEU A 232 -26.52 26.75 36.00
C LEU A 232 -25.95 25.36 35.68
N SER A 233 -25.85 24.48 36.69
CA SER A 233 -25.41 23.10 36.51
C SER A 233 -26.34 22.30 35.60
N LEU A 234 -27.67 22.49 35.75
CA LEU A 234 -28.68 21.86 34.90
C LEU A 234 -28.56 22.34 33.45
N LEU A 235 -28.51 23.66 33.23
CA LEU A 235 -28.35 24.26 31.91
C LEU A 235 -27.05 23.81 31.21
N ASN A 236 -25.95 23.73 31.96
CA ASN A 236 -24.68 23.24 31.43
C ASN A 236 -24.74 21.74 31.06
N SER A 237 -25.42 20.91 31.86
CA SER A 237 -25.60 19.48 31.52
C SER A 237 -26.48 19.26 30.29
N ASP A 238 -27.46 20.15 30.04
CA ASP A 238 -28.32 20.08 28.86
C ASP A 238 -27.53 20.37 27.58
N ILE A 239 -26.75 21.47 27.57
CA ILE A 239 -25.85 21.81 26.46
C ILE A 239 -24.80 20.70 26.24
N ALA A 240 -24.27 20.11 27.32
CA ALA A 240 -23.32 19.01 27.22
C ALA A 240 -23.94 17.76 26.58
N PHE A 241 -25.17 17.40 26.96
CA PHE A 241 -25.89 16.26 26.38
C PHE A 241 -26.09 16.41 24.87
N GLU A 242 -26.60 17.56 24.41
CA GLU A 242 -26.80 17.79 22.97
C GLU A 242 -25.46 17.80 22.19
N ARG A 243 -24.38 18.29 22.81
CA ARG A 243 -23.04 18.24 22.22
C ARG A 243 -22.53 16.81 22.07
N GLU A 244 -22.62 16.00 23.13
CA GLU A 244 -22.13 14.61 23.08
C GLU A 244 -22.99 13.74 22.16
N LYS A 245 -24.28 14.06 22.02
CA LYS A 245 -25.16 13.43 21.03
C LYS A 245 -24.70 13.68 19.61
N LEU A 246 -24.35 14.94 19.28
CA LEU A 246 -23.77 15.28 17.98
C LEU A 246 -22.41 14.60 17.76
N ASN A 247 -21.53 14.60 18.77
CA ASN A 247 -20.21 13.95 18.68
C ASN A 247 -20.35 12.45 18.38
N TYR A 248 -21.23 11.76 19.12
CA TYR A 248 -21.56 10.35 18.91
C TYR A 248 -22.05 10.08 17.48
N ASP A 249 -22.97 10.91 16.96
CA ASP A 249 -23.44 10.73 15.59
C ASP A 249 -22.33 10.91 14.54
N LEU A 250 -21.44 11.89 14.73
CA LEU A 250 -20.31 12.13 13.84
C LEU A 250 -19.27 11.02 13.89
N SER A 251 -18.88 10.54 15.07
CA SER A 251 -17.92 9.45 15.22
C SER A 251 -18.50 8.11 14.76
N ARG A 252 -19.81 7.88 14.95
CA ARG A 252 -20.52 6.71 14.42
C ARG A 252 -20.50 6.69 12.89
N GLN A 253 -20.81 7.81 12.25
CA GLN A 253 -20.76 7.93 10.79
C GLN A 253 -19.34 7.67 10.25
N LYS A 254 -18.32 8.23 10.91
CA LYS A 254 -16.90 8.01 10.54
C LYS A 254 -16.50 6.53 10.65
N LEU A 255 -16.89 5.85 11.73
CA LEU A 255 -16.62 4.41 11.85
C LEU A 255 -17.39 3.59 10.82
N ALA A 256 -18.68 3.89 10.61
CA ALA A 256 -19.52 3.16 9.66
C ALA A 256 -18.94 3.23 8.23
N THR A 257 -18.60 4.44 7.78
CA THR A 257 -17.98 4.65 6.45
C THR A 257 -16.61 3.99 6.32
N PHE A 258 -15.78 4.02 7.38
CA PHE A 258 -14.50 3.33 7.41
C PHE A 258 -14.65 1.80 7.26
N LEU A 259 -15.67 1.21 7.89
CA LEU A 259 -15.99 -0.21 7.79
C LEU A 259 -16.70 -0.61 6.50
N GLY A 260 -16.99 0.34 5.61
CA GLY A 260 -17.70 0.09 4.35
C GLY A 260 -19.22 -0.03 4.52
N TYR A 261 -19.78 0.42 5.65
CA TYR A 261 -21.21 0.53 5.88
C TYR A 261 -21.78 1.88 5.41
N SER A 262 -23.11 1.95 5.30
CA SER A 262 -23.83 3.22 5.13
C SER A 262 -23.58 4.13 6.34
N SER A 263 -23.50 5.44 6.13
CA SER A 263 -23.37 6.42 7.21
C SER A 263 -24.52 6.36 8.23
N GLN A 264 -25.68 5.82 7.83
CA GLN A 264 -26.84 5.70 8.69
C GLN A 264 -26.84 4.43 9.56
N GLU A 265 -25.93 3.48 9.33
CA GLU A 265 -25.88 2.21 10.07
C GLU A 265 -25.73 2.47 11.57
N GLN A 266 -26.56 1.80 12.36
CA GLN A 266 -26.52 1.91 13.82
C GLN A 266 -25.48 0.95 14.37
N ILE A 267 -24.39 1.49 14.89
CA ILE A 267 -23.28 0.72 15.45
C ILE A 267 -23.20 1.03 16.94
N LYS A 268 -23.24 -0.02 17.76
CA LYS A 268 -22.96 0.07 19.19
C LYS A 268 -21.68 -0.69 19.49
N LEU A 269 -20.82 -0.09 20.30
CA LEU A 269 -19.56 -0.70 20.72
C LEU A 269 -19.67 -1.22 22.14
N LYS A 270 -19.01 -2.35 22.39
CA LYS A 270 -18.75 -2.88 23.74
C LYS A 270 -17.25 -2.75 24.02
N LEU A 271 -16.89 -2.26 25.21
CA LEU A 271 -15.50 -2.27 25.67
C LEU A 271 -15.15 -3.69 26.11
N ASP A 272 -14.08 -4.25 25.56
CA ASP A 272 -13.54 -5.51 26.07
C ASP A 272 -12.95 -5.28 27.47
N SER A 273 -13.20 -6.19 28.39
CA SER A 273 -12.71 -6.10 29.77
C SER A 273 -11.33 -6.74 29.94
N PHE A 274 -10.89 -7.52 28.95
CA PHE A 274 -9.59 -8.20 28.97
C PHE A 274 -8.47 -7.25 28.51
N ILE A 275 -7.52 -7.01 29.41
CA ILE A 275 -6.29 -6.28 29.13
C ILE A 275 -5.14 -7.29 29.20
N PRO A 276 -4.48 -7.62 28.08
CA PRO A 276 -3.35 -8.54 28.07
C PRO A 276 -2.21 -8.08 28.99
N ASP A 277 -1.68 -8.98 29.80
CA ASP A 277 -0.60 -8.69 30.75
C ASP A 277 0.72 -9.35 30.31
N PHE A 278 1.43 -8.72 29.37
CA PHE A 278 2.77 -9.12 28.95
C PHE A 278 3.70 -7.91 28.79
N THR A 279 5.01 -8.13 28.82
CA THR A 279 6.02 -7.08 28.66
C THR A 279 6.87 -7.38 27.45
N ILE A 280 7.21 -6.36 26.68
CA ILE A 280 8.01 -6.53 25.46
C ILE A 280 9.47 -6.30 25.81
N ASN A 281 10.31 -7.29 25.52
CA ASN A 281 11.75 -7.18 25.64
C ASN A 281 12.32 -6.41 24.44
N LEU A 282 13.13 -5.39 24.73
CA LEU A 282 13.73 -4.53 23.70
C LEU A 282 14.62 -5.31 22.71
N VAL A 283 15.49 -6.19 23.22
CA VAL A 283 16.47 -6.91 22.41
C VAL A 283 15.75 -7.85 21.44
N GLU A 284 14.71 -8.52 21.92
CA GLU A 284 13.86 -9.38 21.10
C GLU A 284 13.11 -8.59 20.03
N ALA A 285 12.54 -7.44 20.40
CA ALA A 285 11.85 -6.56 19.45
C ALA A 285 12.78 -6.05 18.34
N ILE A 286 13.98 -5.58 18.67
CA ILE A 286 14.99 -5.16 17.68
C ILE A 286 15.37 -6.33 16.77
N THR A 287 15.54 -7.53 17.33
CA THR A 287 15.88 -8.73 16.55
C THR A 287 14.82 -9.05 15.50
N TYR A 288 13.55 -9.09 15.91
CA TYR A 288 12.44 -9.35 14.99
C TYR A 288 12.26 -8.21 13.97
N ALA A 289 12.39 -6.96 14.40
CA ALA A 289 12.32 -5.79 13.51
C ALA A 289 13.41 -5.85 12.43
N ASN A 290 14.66 -6.16 12.78
CA ASN A 290 15.77 -6.26 11.82
C ASN A 290 15.64 -7.44 10.85
N GLN A 291 14.89 -8.48 11.21
CA GLN A 291 14.67 -9.65 10.35
C GLN A 291 13.49 -9.47 9.39
N ASN A 292 12.41 -8.85 9.86
CA ASN A 292 11.11 -8.87 9.17
C ASN A 292 10.65 -7.51 8.65
N HIS A 293 11.29 -6.39 9.02
CA HIS A 293 10.81 -5.09 8.58
C HIS A 293 11.19 -4.79 7.11
N SER A 294 10.23 -4.26 6.36
CA SER A 294 10.38 -3.94 4.93
C SER A 294 11.51 -2.96 4.65
N ALA A 295 11.79 -2.02 5.55
CA ALA A 295 12.86 -1.05 5.39
C ALA A 295 14.24 -1.71 5.29
N ILE A 296 14.47 -2.84 5.97
CA ILE A 296 15.76 -3.56 5.91
C ILE A 296 15.98 -4.13 4.51
N ILE A 297 14.92 -4.63 3.87
CA ILE A 297 14.98 -5.13 2.49
C ILE A 297 15.13 -3.96 1.51
N ARG A 298 14.41 -2.85 1.73
CA ARG A 298 14.53 -1.62 0.96
C ARG A 298 15.96 -1.08 0.95
N GLN A 299 16.60 -1.00 2.11
CA GLN A 299 17.99 -0.56 2.27
C GLN A 299 18.93 -1.46 1.46
N LYS A 300 18.80 -2.79 1.59
CA LYS A 300 19.58 -3.75 0.77
C LYS A 300 19.37 -3.51 -0.73
N ARG A 301 18.13 -3.26 -1.16
CA ARG A 301 17.80 -2.95 -2.56
C ARG A 301 18.46 -1.65 -3.02
N GLN A 302 18.40 -0.59 -2.22
CA GLN A 302 19.01 0.71 -2.55
C GLN A 302 20.53 0.61 -2.72
N ILE A 303 21.22 -0.19 -1.89
CA ILE A 303 22.66 -0.47 -2.07
C ILE A 303 22.91 -1.12 -3.43
N VAL A 304 22.15 -2.18 -3.76
CA VAL A 304 22.29 -2.88 -5.04
C VAL A 304 21.96 -1.98 -6.23
N GLU A 305 20.96 -1.09 -6.12
CA GLU A 305 20.61 -0.11 -7.15
C GLU A 305 21.71 0.94 -7.34
N ALA A 306 22.34 1.40 -6.25
CA ALA A 306 23.47 2.31 -6.31
C ALA A 306 24.70 1.66 -6.97
N GLU A 307 25.02 0.42 -6.59
CA GLU A 307 26.07 -0.38 -7.24
C GLU A 307 25.78 -0.62 -8.72
N MET A 308 24.52 -0.92 -9.05
CA MET A 308 24.03 -1.10 -10.42
C MET A 308 24.27 0.17 -11.24
N ASN A 309 23.94 1.34 -10.69
CA ASN A 309 24.17 2.62 -11.35
C ASN A 309 25.66 2.90 -11.58
N VAL A 310 26.52 2.63 -10.58
CA VAL A 310 27.98 2.74 -10.75
C VAL A 310 28.47 1.81 -11.86
N ALA A 311 27.96 0.58 -11.92
CA ALA A 311 28.34 -0.38 -12.96
C ALA A 311 27.89 0.06 -14.36
N LYS A 312 26.68 0.62 -14.48
CA LYS A 312 26.16 1.19 -15.73
C LYS A 312 27.03 2.34 -16.23
N ILE A 313 27.28 3.33 -15.37
CA ILE A 313 28.12 4.47 -15.74
C ILE A 313 29.55 4.01 -16.08
N LYS A 314 30.09 2.99 -15.41
CA LYS A 314 31.39 2.42 -15.76
C LYS A 314 31.40 1.73 -17.13
N SER A 315 30.37 0.98 -17.50
CA SER A 315 30.33 0.34 -18.83
C SER A 315 30.11 1.36 -19.94
N ASP A 316 29.28 2.37 -19.71
CA ASP A 316 28.95 3.40 -20.72
C ASP A 316 30.16 4.28 -21.08
N ASN A 317 31.16 4.34 -20.19
CA ASN A 317 32.42 5.07 -20.39
C ASN A 317 33.62 4.16 -20.70
N ARG A 318 33.39 2.88 -21.02
CA ARG A 318 34.41 1.93 -21.49
C ARG A 318 34.19 1.60 -22.97
N PHE A 319 35.16 0.92 -23.59
CA PHE A 319 34.94 0.35 -24.90
C PHE A 319 33.83 -0.71 -24.82
N ASN A 320 32.99 -0.76 -25.85
CA ASN A 320 31.97 -1.78 -26.01
C ASN A 320 32.15 -2.50 -27.34
N PHE A 321 31.70 -3.76 -27.40
CA PHE A 321 31.80 -4.59 -28.58
C PHE A 321 30.43 -5.19 -28.90
N ASN A 322 29.92 -4.88 -30.07
CA ASN A 322 28.62 -5.32 -30.53
C ASN A 322 28.82 -6.50 -31.47
N LEU A 323 28.47 -7.70 -30.99
CA LEU A 323 28.43 -8.90 -31.80
C LEU A 323 27.02 -9.07 -32.35
N PHE A 324 26.91 -9.19 -33.67
CA PHE A 324 25.70 -9.64 -34.33
C PHE A 324 26.07 -10.75 -35.31
N ALA A 325 25.39 -11.88 -35.22
CA ALA A 325 25.54 -12.97 -36.18
C ALA A 325 24.15 -13.48 -36.55
N SER A 326 23.89 -13.67 -37.84
CA SER A 326 22.71 -14.38 -38.32
C SER A 326 23.07 -15.34 -39.44
N PHE A 327 22.33 -16.43 -39.50
CA PHE A 327 22.41 -17.42 -40.55
C PHE A 327 20.99 -17.87 -40.88
N GLY A 328 20.70 -18.03 -42.16
CA GLY A 328 19.36 -18.34 -42.61
C GLY A 328 19.32 -18.68 -44.09
N LEU A 329 18.10 -18.70 -44.60
CA LEU A 329 17.79 -18.96 -45.99
C LEU A 329 17.04 -17.76 -46.54
N SER A 330 17.40 -17.33 -47.74
CA SER A 330 16.68 -16.28 -48.46
C SER A 330 16.54 -16.63 -49.93
N GLN A 331 15.44 -16.19 -50.54
CA GLN A 331 15.21 -16.40 -51.96
C GLN A 331 14.35 -15.29 -52.53
N THR A 332 14.62 -14.91 -53.79
CA THR A 332 13.85 -13.93 -54.53
C THR A 332 13.27 -14.54 -55.80
N ALA A 333 12.02 -14.19 -56.12
CA ALA A 333 11.38 -14.62 -57.36
C ALA A 333 10.22 -13.70 -57.75
N ASP A 334 9.78 -13.75 -59.01
CA ASP A 334 8.65 -12.96 -59.48
C ASP A 334 7.29 -13.53 -59.02
N ASN A 335 7.27 -14.79 -58.58
CA ASN A 335 6.09 -15.47 -58.04
C ASN A 335 6.33 -15.91 -56.59
N LEU A 336 5.26 -15.96 -55.80
CA LEU A 336 5.32 -16.35 -54.40
C LEU A 336 5.84 -17.77 -54.20
N ASP A 337 5.36 -18.74 -54.99
CA ASP A 337 5.73 -20.15 -54.83
C ASP A 337 7.22 -20.38 -55.12
N ASP A 338 7.73 -19.74 -56.17
CA ASP A 338 9.13 -19.83 -56.57
C ASP A 338 10.05 -19.16 -55.53
N ALA A 339 9.54 -18.16 -54.81
CA ALA A 339 10.28 -17.52 -53.73
C ALA A 339 10.56 -18.46 -52.56
N TYR A 340 9.95 -19.66 -52.47
CA TYR A 340 10.28 -20.67 -51.44
C TYR A 340 11.06 -21.88 -51.99
N GLN A 341 11.31 -21.93 -53.30
CA GLN A 341 12.01 -23.05 -53.92
C GLN A 341 13.53 -22.81 -53.97
N ASN A 342 14.31 -23.84 -53.64
CA ASN A 342 15.77 -23.85 -53.69
C ASN A 342 16.42 -22.59 -53.06
N PRO A 343 16.11 -22.26 -51.79
CA PRO A 343 16.59 -21.03 -51.20
C PRO A 343 18.11 -21.01 -51.04
N GLN A 344 18.68 -19.82 -51.13
CA GLN A 344 20.12 -19.61 -51.00
C GLN A 344 20.48 -19.37 -49.53
N ASN A 345 21.69 -19.77 -49.14
CA ASN A 345 22.23 -19.47 -47.82
C ASN A 345 22.41 -17.96 -47.65
N GLN A 346 21.89 -17.42 -46.56
CA GLN A 346 22.11 -16.06 -46.11
C GLN A 346 22.91 -16.10 -44.82
N GLU A 347 24.13 -15.57 -44.85
CA GLU A 347 25.04 -15.54 -43.69
C GLU A 347 25.53 -14.11 -43.48
N TYR A 348 25.41 -13.62 -42.24
CA TYR A 348 25.86 -12.28 -41.89
C TYR A 348 26.48 -12.27 -40.50
N VAL A 349 27.74 -11.88 -40.42
CA VAL A 349 28.43 -11.65 -39.14
C VAL A 349 28.97 -10.23 -39.14
N SER A 350 28.62 -9.49 -38.10
CA SER A 350 29.06 -8.13 -37.87
C SER A 350 29.63 -7.99 -36.47
N MET A 351 30.82 -7.40 -36.42
CA MET A 351 31.53 -7.10 -35.19
C MET A 351 31.79 -5.60 -35.19
N GLY A 352 31.03 -4.87 -34.38
CA GLY A 352 31.22 -3.45 -34.16
C GLY A 352 32.03 -3.20 -32.90
N VAL A 353 33.00 -2.30 -32.94
CA VAL A 353 33.67 -1.80 -31.74
C VAL A 353 33.41 -0.31 -31.63
N ASN A 354 32.99 0.16 -30.47
CA ASN A 354 32.87 1.58 -30.20
C ASN A 354 33.75 1.95 -28.99
N ILE A 355 34.74 2.80 -29.27
CA ILE A 355 35.76 3.23 -28.30
C ILE A 355 35.69 4.76 -28.21
N PRO A 356 35.25 5.33 -27.09
CA PRO A 356 35.35 6.77 -26.90
C PRO A 356 36.83 7.15 -26.73
N ILE A 357 37.39 7.92 -27.68
CA ILE A 357 38.82 8.26 -27.70
C ILE A 357 39.14 9.48 -26.83
N ILE A 358 38.40 10.58 -27.00
CA ILE A 358 38.62 11.84 -26.26
C ILE A 358 37.32 12.24 -25.58
N GLN A 359 37.34 12.29 -24.25
CA GLN A 359 36.18 12.67 -23.42
C GLN A 359 36.43 13.86 -22.51
N TRP A 360 37.60 14.51 -22.58
CA TRP A 360 37.93 15.70 -21.77
C TRP A 360 37.65 15.54 -20.27
N GLY A 361 37.89 14.35 -19.70
CA GLY A 361 37.62 14.05 -18.30
C GLY A 361 36.14 13.81 -17.93
N LEU A 362 35.18 13.97 -18.87
CA LEU A 362 33.75 13.76 -18.65
C LEU A 362 33.44 12.37 -18.08
N GLY A 363 34.00 11.32 -18.67
CA GLY A 363 33.78 9.94 -18.21
C GLY A 363 34.31 9.70 -16.79
N LYS A 364 35.50 10.23 -16.47
CA LYS A 364 36.07 10.18 -15.12
C LYS A 364 35.19 10.93 -14.12
N GLY A 365 34.70 12.12 -14.48
CA GLY A 365 33.78 12.91 -13.68
C GLY A 365 32.48 12.17 -13.37
N ARG A 366 31.83 11.61 -14.39
CA ARG A 366 30.59 10.81 -14.23
C ARG A 366 30.80 9.58 -13.35
N ILE A 367 31.90 8.85 -13.52
CA ILE A 367 32.21 7.69 -12.68
C ILE A 367 32.42 8.12 -11.22
N LYS A 368 33.18 9.19 -10.97
CA LYS A 368 33.42 9.71 -9.61
C LYS A 368 32.13 10.20 -8.96
N GLN A 369 31.26 10.87 -9.71
CA GLN A 369 29.93 11.28 -9.25
C GLN A 369 29.07 10.07 -8.87
N ALA A 370 29.01 9.04 -9.71
CA ALA A 370 28.26 7.82 -9.40
C ALA A 370 28.80 7.10 -8.15
N GLN A 371 30.13 7.07 -7.97
CA GLN A 371 30.76 6.50 -6.78
C GLN A 371 30.43 7.31 -5.51
N ALA A 372 30.52 8.63 -5.56
CA ALA A 372 30.16 9.50 -4.44
C ALA A 372 28.67 9.35 -4.09
N ASN A 373 27.79 9.25 -5.09
CA ASN A 373 26.36 8.99 -4.85
C ASN A 373 26.13 7.62 -4.19
N ALA A 374 26.89 6.58 -4.56
CA ALA A 374 26.78 5.27 -3.91
C ALA A 374 27.29 5.30 -2.47
N GLU A 375 28.36 6.04 -2.19
CA GLU A 375 28.87 6.25 -0.83
C GLU A 375 27.89 7.05 0.04
N LEU A 376 27.23 8.05 -0.55
CA LEU A 376 26.14 8.78 0.09
C LEU A 376 24.98 7.84 0.44
N VAL A 377 24.55 6.97 -0.49
CA VAL A 377 23.49 5.97 -0.22
C VAL A 377 23.90 5.06 0.95
N ASN A 378 25.13 4.57 0.98
CA ASN A 378 25.62 3.75 2.09
C ASN A 378 25.58 4.52 3.43
N SER A 379 26.04 5.77 3.43
CA SER A 379 26.07 6.60 4.65
C SER A 379 24.66 6.93 5.15
N THR A 380 23.73 7.21 4.23
CA THR A 380 22.31 7.41 4.55
C THR A 380 21.69 6.15 5.14
N ILE A 381 22.00 4.97 4.60
CA ILE A 381 21.48 3.70 5.13
C ILE A 381 22.00 3.40 6.53
N GLU A 382 23.26 3.68 6.81
CA GLU A 382 23.82 3.54 8.16
C GLU A 382 23.11 4.47 9.15
N GLN A 383 22.80 5.71 8.76
CA GLN A 383 21.97 6.60 9.58
C GLN A 383 20.54 6.06 9.74
N GLU A 384 19.89 5.61 8.67
CA GLU A 384 18.54 5.04 8.72
C GLU A 384 18.47 3.80 9.64
N ARG A 385 19.54 3.02 9.76
CA ARG A 385 19.61 1.88 10.70
C ARG A 385 19.61 2.33 12.16
N ILE A 386 20.42 3.35 12.48
CA ILE A 386 20.47 3.92 13.83
C ILE A 386 19.10 4.50 14.19
N ASP A 387 18.51 5.27 13.29
CA ASP A 387 17.18 5.88 13.48
C ASP A 387 16.10 4.80 13.63
N PHE A 388 16.20 3.69 12.88
CA PHE A 388 15.27 2.57 12.98
C PHE A 388 15.35 1.86 14.34
N GLU A 389 16.54 1.57 14.85
CA GLU A 389 16.71 0.97 16.18
C GLU A 389 16.19 1.90 17.29
N GLN A 390 16.41 3.21 17.15
CA GLN A 390 15.87 4.22 18.06
C GLN A 390 14.34 4.28 18.01
N ASP A 391 13.73 4.18 16.83
CA ASP A 391 12.27 4.13 16.65
C ASP A 391 11.67 2.88 17.31
N VAL A 392 12.32 1.72 17.15
CA VAL A 392 11.92 0.47 17.83
C VAL A 392 11.99 0.64 19.35
N TYR A 393 13.10 1.20 19.86
CA TYR A 393 13.25 1.48 21.28
C TYR A 393 12.12 2.35 21.82
N GLU A 394 11.82 3.46 21.14
CA GLU A 394 10.76 4.37 21.53
C GLU A 394 9.40 3.67 21.59
N LYS A 395 9.06 2.86 20.58
CA LYS A 395 7.81 2.11 20.54
C LYS A 395 7.69 1.12 21.70
N VAL A 396 8.75 0.35 21.97
CA VAL A 396 8.79 -0.61 23.10
C VAL A 396 8.63 0.13 24.43
N ALA A 397 9.34 1.24 24.62
CA ALA A 397 9.23 2.05 25.83
C ALA A 397 7.82 2.63 26.00
N ARG A 398 7.22 3.17 24.93
CA ARG A 398 5.84 3.69 24.93
C ARG A 398 4.82 2.61 25.27
N PHE A 399 4.93 1.41 24.71
CA PHE A 399 4.02 0.32 25.02
C PHE A 399 4.08 -0.06 26.51
N ASN A 400 5.28 -0.25 27.05
CA ASN A 400 5.46 -0.60 28.45
C ASN A 400 4.93 0.50 29.39
N LEU A 401 5.08 1.79 29.02
CA LEU A 401 4.49 2.92 29.74
C LEU A 401 2.94 2.93 29.64
N ASN A 402 2.39 2.82 28.44
CA ASN A 402 0.95 2.85 28.18
C ASN A 402 0.22 1.73 28.92
N LYS A 403 0.83 0.53 28.99
CA LYS A 403 0.33 -0.58 29.80
C LYS A 403 0.21 -0.21 31.28
N LYS A 404 1.26 0.39 31.87
CA LYS A 404 1.23 0.84 33.26
C LYS A 404 0.18 1.93 33.47
N GLN A 405 0.09 2.89 32.54
CA GLN A 405 -0.89 3.98 32.59
C GLN A 405 -2.32 3.46 32.52
N LEU A 406 -2.60 2.47 31.65
CA LEU A 406 -3.90 1.84 31.55
C LEU A 406 -4.33 1.21 32.89
N LYS A 407 -3.43 0.46 33.54
CA LYS A 407 -3.71 -0.15 34.86
C LYS A 407 -4.03 0.91 35.92
N VAL A 408 -3.28 2.02 35.94
CA VAL A 408 -3.50 3.14 36.88
C VAL A 408 -4.81 3.87 36.57
N SER A 409 -5.08 4.19 35.31
CA SER A 409 -6.30 4.89 34.90
C SER A 409 -7.56 4.07 35.15
N LYS A 410 -7.50 2.74 34.96
CA LYS A 410 -8.61 1.84 35.32
C LYS A 410 -8.95 1.98 36.81
N ARG A 411 -7.93 1.90 37.67
CA ARG A 411 -8.11 2.04 39.12
C ARG A 411 -8.61 3.44 39.51
N ALA A 412 -8.10 4.48 38.87
CA ALA A 412 -8.55 5.85 39.10
C ALA A 412 -10.03 6.03 38.75
N ASN A 413 -10.50 5.45 37.63
CA ASN A 413 -11.90 5.49 37.24
C ASN A 413 -12.81 4.81 38.27
N GLU A 414 -12.46 3.59 38.72
CA GLU A 414 -13.22 2.88 39.77
C GLU A 414 -13.33 3.68 41.07
N VAL A 415 -12.22 4.35 41.47
CA VAL A 415 -12.19 5.18 42.67
C VAL A 415 -13.05 6.42 42.51
N ALA A 416 -12.99 7.09 41.35
CA ALA A 416 -13.75 8.30 41.06
C ALA A 416 -15.26 8.03 40.98
N GLU A 417 -15.67 6.92 40.37
CA GLU A 417 -17.07 6.45 40.36
C GLU A 417 -17.59 6.22 41.78
N LYS A 418 -16.84 5.48 42.61
CA LYS A 418 -17.23 5.23 44.00
C LYS A 418 -17.28 6.53 44.82
N ARG A 419 -16.34 7.45 44.60
CA ARG A 419 -16.32 8.77 45.25
C ARG A 419 -17.57 9.56 44.89
N PHE A 420 -17.93 9.64 43.61
CA PHE A 420 -19.12 10.34 43.16
C PHE A 420 -20.39 9.78 43.83
N GLU A 421 -20.55 8.46 43.86
CA GLU A 421 -21.72 7.84 44.50
C GLU A 421 -21.81 8.17 46.00
N VAL A 422 -20.70 8.08 46.74
CA VAL A 422 -20.67 8.45 48.16
C VAL A 422 -20.98 9.93 48.37
N THR A 423 -20.40 10.81 47.56
CA THR A 423 -20.61 12.27 47.63
C THR A 423 -22.07 12.61 47.31
N LYS A 424 -22.66 12.00 46.28
CA LYS A 424 -24.08 12.16 45.93
C LYS A 424 -25.00 11.82 47.09
N GLN A 425 -24.79 10.69 47.75
CA GLN A 425 -25.58 10.29 48.92
C GLN A 425 -25.45 11.30 50.08
N ARG A 426 -24.23 11.79 50.35
CA ARG A 426 -24.00 12.80 51.40
C ARG A 426 -24.70 14.13 51.11
N TYR A 427 -24.73 14.55 49.83
CA TYR A 427 -25.43 15.77 49.43
C TYR A 427 -26.96 15.66 49.59
N LEU A 428 -27.52 14.50 49.21
CA LEU A 428 -28.94 14.20 49.40
C LEU A 428 -29.34 14.23 50.89
N LEU A 429 -28.42 13.84 51.79
CA LEU A 429 -28.59 13.94 53.24
C LEU A 429 -28.32 15.35 53.81
N GLY A 430 -27.94 16.33 52.97
CA GLY A 430 -27.62 17.69 53.40
C GLY A 430 -26.31 17.82 54.19
N LYS A 431 -25.40 16.84 54.07
CA LYS A 431 -24.15 16.76 54.85
C LYS A 431 -22.93 17.40 54.16
N ILE A 432 -23.07 17.85 52.91
CA ILE A 432 -22.02 18.50 52.11
C ILE A 432 -22.65 19.56 51.20
N LEU A 433 -21.81 20.44 50.64
CA LEU A 433 -22.22 21.49 49.72
C LEU A 433 -22.37 20.97 48.29
N ILE A 434 -23.09 21.71 47.44
CA ILE A 434 -23.24 21.38 46.01
C ILE A 434 -21.90 21.44 45.27
N SER A 435 -21.00 22.34 45.67
CA SER A 435 -19.65 22.45 45.09
C SER A 435 -18.86 21.14 45.21
N ASP A 436 -18.94 20.47 46.36
CA ASP A 436 -18.25 19.20 46.59
C ASP A 436 -18.78 18.08 45.69
N LEU A 437 -20.11 18.08 45.45
CA LEU A 437 -20.75 17.15 44.54
C LEU A 437 -20.34 17.41 43.08
N GLN A 438 -20.31 18.67 42.66
CA GLN A 438 -19.87 19.06 41.32
C GLN A 438 -18.41 18.69 41.08
N ILE A 439 -17.52 18.91 42.05
CA ILE A 439 -16.11 18.48 41.96
C ILE A 439 -16.01 16.97 41.80
N ALA A 440 -16.75 16.19 42.60
CA ALA A 440 -16.74 14.73 42.51
C ALA A 440 -17.29 14.23 41.16
N GLN A 441 -18.31 14.90 40.62
CA GLN A 441 -18.86 14.59 39.30
C GLN A 441 -17.84 14.87 38.19
N GLN A 442 -17.20 16.04 38.21
CA GLN A 442 -16.19 16.42 37.23
C GLN A 442 -14.99 15.46 37.26
N GLU A 443 -14.51 15.08 38.45
CA GLU A 443 -13.42 14.11 38.58
C GLU A 443 -13.80 12.73 38.03
N LYS A 444 -15.03 12.26 38.28
CA LYS A 444 -15.54 10.99 37.72
C LYS A 444 -15.54 11.03 36.19
N ASP A 445 -16.09 12.10 35.62
CA ASP A 445 -16.22 12.25 34.18
C ASP A 445 -14.84 12.36 33.51
N GLN A 446 -13.92 13.10 34.13
CA GLN A 446 -12.53 13.20 33.66
C GLN A 446 -11.79 11.86 33.76
N ALA A 447 -11.99 11.11 34.85
CA ALA A 447 -11.35 9.80 35.04
C ALA A 447 -11.82 8.78 33.99
N LEU A 448 -13.09 8.81 33.60
CA LEU A 448 -13.63 7.99 32.52
C LEU A 448 -12.93 8.30 31.18
N ILE A 449 -12.87 9.58 30.79
CA ILE A 449 -12.21 10.00 29.55
C ILE A 449 -10.72 9.60 29.56
N SER A 450 -10.04 9.81 30.69
CA SER A 450 -8.63 9.43 30.85
C SER A 450 -8.41 7.91 30.81
N TYR A 451 -9.35 7.11 31.31
CA TYR A 451 -9.30 5.66 31.21
C TYR A 451 -9.45 5.18 29.75
N ILE A 452 -10.45 5.68 29.03
CA ILE A 452 -10.64 5.33 27.61
C ILE A 452 -9.46 5.80 26.76
N GLY A 453 -8.89 6.98 27.04
CA GLY A 453 -7.67 7.47 26.40
C GLY A 453 -6.46 6.57 26.62
N ALA A 454 -6.25 6.09 27.85
CA ALA A 454 -5.17 5.15 28.16
C ALA A 454 -5.39 3.78 27.50
N TYR A 455 -6.64 3.33 27.39
CA TYR A 455 -7.01 2.08 26.72
C TYR A 455 -6.71 2.14 25.22
N ARG A 456 -7.05 3.27 24.58
CA ARG A 456 -6.67 3.55 23.19
C ARG A 456 -5.15 3.53 23.01
N ALA A 457 -4.42 4.26 23.85
CA ALA A 457 -2.97 4.36 23.76
C ALA A 457 -2.27 3.01 23.86
N PHE A 458 -2.77 2.12 24.74
CA PHE A 458 -2.30 0.75 24.84
C PHE A 458 -2.44 -0.02 23.52
N TRP A 459 -3.65 -0.11 22.96
CA TRP A 459 -3.89 -0.85 21.72
C TRP A 459 -3.18 -0.23 20.51
N GLN A 460 -3.09 1.10 20.43
CA GLN A 460 -2.29 1.77 19.40
C GLN A 460 -0.84 1.29 19.47
N SER A 461 -0.20 1.40 20.64
CA SER A 461 1.20 0.99 20.81
C SER A 461 1.41 -0.52 20.58
N TYR A 462 0.43 -1.35 20.90
CA TYR A 462 0.46 -2.78 20.62
C TYR A 462 0.52 -3.09 19.12
N TYR A 463 -0.41 -2.55 18.34
CA TYR A 463 -0.42 -2.74 16.88
C TYR A 463 0.74 -2.01 16.18
N GLU A 464 1.26 -0.93 16.74
CA GLU A 464 2.48 -0.27 16.23
C GLU A 464 3.72 -1.14 16.40
N ILE A 465 3.90 -1.81 17.54
CA ILE A 465 5.03 -2.72 17.72
C ILE A 465 4.90 -3.94 16.81
N ARG A 466 3.69 -4.51 16.72
CA ARG A 466 3.41 -5.60 15.77
C ARG A 466 3.73 -5.21 14.34
N ARG A 467 3.40 -3.98 13.94
CA ARG A 467 3.74 -3.44 12.61
C ARG A 467 5.24 -3.43 12.37
N VAL A 468 6.05 -2.99 13.33
CA VAL A 468 7.49 -2.84 13.13
C VAL A 468 8.23 -4.19 13.25
N THR A 469 7.79 -5.07 14.14
CA THR A 469 8.45 -6.36 14.43
C THR A 469 7.91 -7.53 13.61
N HIS A 470 6.70 -7.39 13.07
CA HIS A 470 5.91 -8.48 12.45
C HIS A 470 5.70 -9.65 13.42
N TYR A 471 5.73 -9.39 14.72
CA TYR A 471 5.60 -10.40 15.76
C TYR A 471 4.49 -10.02 16.74
N ASP A 472 3.64 -10.99 17.05
CA ASP A 472 2.60 -10.86 18.06
C ASP A 472 3.13 -11.37 19.40
N PHE A 473 3.58 -10.44 20.25
CA PHE A 473 4.13 -10.71 21.58
C PHE A 473 3.08 -11.26 22.57
N GLU A 474 1.79 -11.11 22.30
CA GLU A 474 0.75 -11.71 23.14
C GLU A 474 0.60 -13.20 22.81
N LYS A 475 0.63 -13.54 21.51
CA LYS A 475 0.46 -14.91 21.00
C LYS A 475 1.76 -15.69 20.82
N ASN A 476 2.90 -15.03 21.00
CA ASN A 476 4.24 -15.56 20.72
C ASN A 476 4.37 -16.15 19.31
N ALA A 477 3.88 -15.43 18.30
CA ALA A 477 3.84 -15.90 16.92
C ALA A 477 4.23 -14.82 15.90
N LEU A 478 4.91 -15.23 14.83
CA LEU A 478 5.14 -14.37 13.66
C LEU A 478 3.81 -14.09 12.94
N ILE A 479 3.62 -12.84 12.55
CA ILE A 479 2.44 -12.37 11.85
C ILE A 479 2.63 -12.65 10.37
N LYS A 480 1.69 -13.39 9.79
CA LYS A 480 1.59 -13.60 8.34
C LYS A 480 0.14 -13.44 7.95
N TYR A 481 -0.09 -12.60 6.95
CA TYR A 481 -1.40 -12.44 6.32
C TYR A 481 -1.36 -13.14 4.97
N GLU A 482 -2.29 -14.08 4.75
CA GLU A 482 -2.42 -14.78 3.48
C GLU A 482 -2.85 -13.84 2.34
#